data_AF-A0A419GJG1-F1
#
_entry.id   AF-A0A419GJG1-F1
#
_cell.length_a   1.000
_cell.length_b   1.000
_cell.length_c   1.000
_cell.angle_alpha   90.00
_cell.angle_beta   90.00
_cell.angle_gamma   90.00
#
_symmetry.space_group_name_H-M   'P 1'
#
loop_
_entity.id
_entity.type
_entity.pdbx_description
1 polymer ?
#
loop_
_entity_poly.entity_id
_entity_poly.type
_entity_poly.pdbx_seq_one_letter_code
_entity_poly.pdbx_strand_id
1 'polypeptide(L)'
;MEFKKRVQEHPIWIVGGFMVLAVIATWHVLNITLIQPRDKEIESLRSQAKEQKANVEPDKKLIAQLQEDKLSRERDLKNTQNQLQQWQEALEKWRLENKRLNHILLAAYDNIDTYRKIEILESQKSNIFKQINELLTLGLNENPAGEIAKSSILKIAEHKKHVAQLQEQILDLQRKIRCQP
;
A
#
# COMPACT_ATOMS: atom_id res chain seq x y z
N MET A 1 99.28 81.08 31.84
CA MET A 1 99.54 79.66 32.17
C MET A 1 98.29 79.11 32.84
N GLU A 2 97.91 77.89 32.45
CA GLU A 2 97.05 76.95 33.17
C GLU A 2 95.58 77.29 33.41
N PHE A 3 94.69 76.74 32.58
CA PHE A 3 93.45 76.09 33.04
C PHE A 3 92.94 75.13 31.94
N LYS A 4 93.83 74.21 31.53
CA LYS A 4 93.51 73.09 30.63
C LYS A 4 93.66 71.81 31.45
N LYS A 5 92.62 71.45 32.20
CA LYS A 5 92.39 70.11 32.75
C LYS A 5 91.16 70.17 33.64
N ARG A 6 90.03 69.72 33.11
CA ARG A 6 89.16 68.78 33.82
C ARG A 6 88.06 68.27 32.88
N VAL A 7 88.02 66.93 32.77
CA VAL A 7 86.90 66.10 32.27
C VAL A 7 86.66 66.21 30.75
N GLN A 8 87.13 65.38 29.81
CA GLN A 8 87.76 64.05 29.79
C GLN A 8 87.12 62.93 30.63
N GLU A 9 85.80 62.95 30.81
CA GLU A 9 85.05 61.73 31.17
C GLU A 9 83.77 61.67 30.33
N HIS A 10 83.57 60.52 29.67
CA HIS A 10 82.37 60.07 28.95
C HIS A 10 82.11 60.50 27.48
N PRO A 11 82.98 60.15 26.52
CA PRO A 11 82.57 60.06 25.12
C PRO A 11 81.64 58.86 24.85
N ILE A 12 81.60 57.85 25.73
CA ILE A 12 80.87 56.59 25.53
C ILE A 12 79.35 56.77 25.71
N TRP A 13 78.90 57.69 26.57
CA TRP A 13 77.46 57.92 26.80
C TRP A 13 76.77 58.65 25.65
N ILE A 14 77.46 59.57 24.96
CA ILE A 14 76.90 60.31 23.83
C ILE A 14 76.83 59.40 22.59
N VAL A 15 77.87 58.59 22.33
CA VAL A 15 77.86 57.63 21.21
C VAL A 15 76.85 56.50 21.47
N GLY A 16 76.76 55.99 22.70
CA GLY A 16 75.75 55.01 23.10
C GLY A 16 74.32 55.54 22.97
N GLY A 17 74.06 56.78 23.40
CA GLY A 17 72.75 57.42 23.27
C GLY A 17 72.32 57.65 21.81
N PHE A 18 73.25 58.07 20.93
CA PHE A 18 72.97 58.20 19.50
C PHE A 18 72.75 56.85 18.81
N MET A 19 73.49 55.80 19.19
CA MET A 19 73.26 54.45 18.66
C MET A 19 71.90 53.90 19.07
N VAL A 20 71.49 54.11 20.32
CA VAL A 20 70.16 53.69 20.82
C VAL A 20 69.06 54.46 20.08
N LEU A 21 69.20 55.78 19.90
CA LEU A 21 68.24 56.58 19.12
C LEU A 21 68.17 56.15 17.65
N ALA A 22 69.30 55.79 17.03
CA ALA A 22 69.33 55.30 15.66
C ALA A 22 68.66 53.92 15.51
N VAL A 23 68.83 53.02 16.48
CA VAL A 23 68.15 51.71 16.53
C VAL A 23 66.65 51.88 16.74
N ILE A 24 66.23 52.79 17.63
CA ILE A 24 64.81 53.11 17.85
C ILE A 24 64.20 53.73 16.59
N ALA A 25 64.91 54.63 15.92
CA ALA A 25 64.45 55.25 14.67
C ALA A 25 64.35 54.24 13.52
N THR A 26 65.35 53.39 13.34
CA THR A 26 65.31 52.32 12.32
C THR A 26 64.23 51.28 12.62
N TRP A 27 64.02 50.93 13.89
CA TRP A 27 62.93 50.07 14.31
C TRP A 27 61.56 50.73 14.06
N HIS A 28 61.40 52.02 14.38
CA HIS A 28 60.16 52.75 14.09
C HIS A 28 59.88 52.83 12.59
N VAL A 29 60.90 53.12 11.78
CA VAL A 29 60.77 53.16 10.33
C VAL A 29 60.41 51.77 9.79
N LEU A 30 61.07 50.70 10.24
CA LEU A 30 60.76 49.32 9.85
C LEU A 30 59.33 48.92 10.28
N ASN A 31 58.92 49.32 11.48
CA ASN A 31 57.59 49.01 12.00
C ASN A 31 56.48 49.74 11.21
N ILE A 32 56.72 50.99 10.82
CA ILE A 32 55.78 51.79 10.02
C ILE A 32 55.76 51.36 8.55
N THR A 33 56.93 51.07 7.96
CA THR A 33 57.04 50.81 6.52
C THR A 33 56.76 49.37 6.12
N LEU A 34 57.03 48.40 7.00
CA LEU A 34 56.96 46.96 6.67
C LEU A 34 55.95 46.20 7.51
N ILE A 35 55.81 46.51 8.80
CA ILE A 35 54.99 45.72 9.73
C ILE A 35 53.53 46.19 9.72
N GLN A 36 53.27 47.48 9.96
CA GLN A 36 51.91 48.04 9.94
C GLN A 36 51.12 47.80 8.65
N PRO A 37 51.67 47.96 7.43
CA PRO A 37 50.93 47.65 6.21
C PRO A 37 50.62 46.16 6.07
N ARG A 38 51.52 45.26 6.49
CA ARG A 38 51.27 43.81 6.50
C ARG A 38 50.19 43.43 7.50
N ASP A 39 50.17 44.02 8.68
CA ASP A 39 49.14 43.75 9.69
C ASP A 39 47.75 44.18 9.19
N LYS A 40 47.65 45.34 8.52
CA LYS A 40 46.42 45.80 7.88
C LYS A 40 45.97 44.88 6.75
N GLU A 41 46.90 44.39 5.94
CA GLU A 41 46.60 43.46 4.85
C GLU A 41 46.08 42.12 5.38
N ILE A 42 46.71 41.56 6.42
CA ILE A 42 46.27 40.36 7.13
C ILE A 42 44.88 40.56 7.75
N GLU A 43 44.61 41.73 8.34
CA GLU A 43 43.31 42.04 8.92
C GLU A 43 42.22 42.20 7.85
N SER A 44 42.54 42.74 6.68
CA SER A 44 41.64 42.79 5.52
C SER A 44 41.33 41.40 4.97
N LEU A 45 42.33 40.52 4.86
CA LEU A 45 42.17 39.15 4.38
C LEU A 45 41.37 38.31 5.39
N ARG A 46 41.56 38.52 6.69
CA ARG A 46 40.74 37.89 7.74
C ARG A 46 39.28 38.36 7.69
N SER A 47 39.05 39.64 7.37
CA SER A 47 37.71 40.20 7.25
C SER A 47 36.99 39.67 6.01
N GLN A 48 37.67 39.63 4.85
CA GLN A 48 37.16 38.97 3.64
C GLN A 48 36.89 37.49 3.86
N ALA A 49 37.78 36.76 4.54
CA ALA A 49 37.57 35.35 4.85
C ALA A 49 36.37 35.14 5.79
N LYS A 50 36.09 36.08 6.70
CA LYS A 50 34.88 36.06 7.55
C LYS A 50 33.62 36.33 6.75
N GLU A 51 33.62 37.33 5.88
CA GLU A 51 32.47 37.63 4.99
C GLU A 51 32.19 36.48 4.02
N GLN A 52 33.23 35.90 3.42
CA GLN A 52 33.09 34.73 2.55
C GLN A 52 32.55 33.51 3.32
N LYS A 53 33.02 33.27 4.55
CA LYS A 53 32.45 32.22 5.40
C LYS A 53 31.00 32.51 5.77
N ALA A 54 30.67 33.74 6.12
CA ALA A 54 29.31 34.17 6.46
C ALA A 54 28.34 34.04 5.28
N ASN A 55 28.81 34.20 4.04
CA ASN A 55 28.00 33.98 2.84
C ASN A 55 27.85 32.49 2.48
N VAL A 56 28.85 31.65 2.77
CA VAL A 56 28.82 30.21 2.42
C VAL A 56 28.05 29.35 3.45
N GLU A 57 27.99 29.78 4.70
CA GLU A 57 27.27 29.08 5.77
C GLU A 57 25.73 28.96 5.55
N PRO A 58 25.00 30.01 5.15
CA PRO A 58 23.57 29.92 4.85
C PRO A 58 23.29 29.01 3.65
N ASP A 59 24.13 29.04 2.61
CA ASP A 59 24.00 28.15 1.45
C ASP A 59 24.16 26.67 1.83
N LYS A 60 25.12 26.36 2.71
CA LYS A 60 25.28 25.00 3.24
C LYS A 60 24.08 24.53 4.06
N LYS A 61 23.49 25.41 4.87
CA LYS A 61 22.27 25.12 5.63
C LYS A 61 21.07 24.91 4.71
N LEU A 62 20.95 25.72 3.66
CA LEU A 62 19.90 25.58 2.66
C LEU A 62 20.03 24.26 1.87
N ILE A 63 21.24 23.89 1.45
CA ILE A 63 21.48 22.61 0.77
C ILE A 63 21.12 21.44 1.68
N ALA A 64 21.51 21.48 2.96
CA ALA A 64 21.17 20.43 3.92
C ALA A 64 19.64 20.31 4.13
N GLN A 65 18.93 21.43 4.25
CA GLN A 65 17.46 21.46 4.35
C GLN A 65 16.79 20.89 3.09
N LEU A 66 17.24 21.28 1.89
CA LEU A 66 16.73 20.74 0.63
C LEU A 66 16.98 19.24 0.49
N GLN A 67 18.10 18.74 1.00
CA GLN A 67 18.40 17.31 1.06
C GLN A 67 17.47 16.57 2.01
N GLU A 68 17.21 17.13 3.20
CA GLU A 68 16.28 16.54 4.17
C GLU A 68 14.84 16.51 3.62
N ASP A 69 14.38 17.62 3.03
CA ASP A 69 13.07 17.71 2.38
C ASP A 69 12.93 16.71 1.24
N LYS A 70 13.97 16.56 0.41
CA LYS A 70 14.00 15.57 -0.67
C LYS A 70 13.87 14.15 -0.11
N LEU A 71 14.66 13.80 0.90
CA LEU A 71 14.62 12.48 1.53
C LEU A 71 13.28 12.20 2.24
N SER A 72 12.66 13.24 2.81
CA SER A 72 11.31 13.12 3.38
C SER A 72 10.29 12.80 2.29
N ARG A 73 10.29 13.57 1.20
CA ARG A 73 9.37 13.35 0.07
C ARG A 73 9.58 12.01 -0.60
N GLU A 74 10.82 11.54 -0.74
CA GLU A 74 11.14 10.22 -1.27
C GLU A 74 10.59 9.10 -0.37
N ARG A 75 10.67 9.26 0.96
CA ARG A 75 10.07 8.32 1.91
C ARG A 75 8.55 8.31 1.80
N ASP A 76 7.93 9.49 1.72
CA ASP A 76 6.47 9.61 1.57
C ASP A 76 5.99 8.99 0.26
N LEU A 77 6.70 9.27 -0.85
CA LEU A 77 6.43 8.65 -2.14
C LEU A 77 6.53 7.13 -2.05
N LYS A 78 7.58 6.59 -1.45
CA LYS A 78 7.75 5.14 -1.30
C LYS A 78 6.65 4.52 -0.43
N ASN A 79 6.23 5.21 0.64
CA ASN A 79 5.12 4.76 1.49
C ASN A 79 3.80 4.73 0.72
N THR A 80 3.49 5.78 -0.05
CA THR A 80 2.28 5.82 -0.88
C THR A 80 2.30 4.76 -1.98
N GLN A 81 3.46 4.49 -2.60
CA GLN A 81 3.61 3.40 -3.57
C GLN A 81 3.37 2.02 -2.93
N ASN A 82 3.92 1.77 -1.75
CA ASN A 82 3.67 0.53 -1.02
C ASN A 82 2.19 0.36 -0.66
N GLN A 83 1.54 1.43 -0.20
CA GLN A 83 0.10 1.40 0.09
C GLN A 83 -0.70 1.11 -1.17
N LEU A 84 -0.39 1.78 -2.29
CA LEU A 84 -1.08 1.55 -3.56
C LEU A 84 -0.95 0.08 -4.00
N GLN A 85 0.24 -0.50 -3.88
CA GLN A 85 0.46 -1.92 -4.20
C GLN A 85 -0.40 -2.83 -3.29
N GLN A 86 -0.43 -2.56 -1.98
CA GLN A 86 -1.28 -3.32 -1.05
C GLN A 86 -2.77 -3.22 -1.39
N TRP A 87 -3.25 -2.04 -1.76
CA TRP A 87 -4.63 -1.83 -2.19
C TRP A 87 -4.94 -2.57 -3.50
N GLN A 88 -4.01 -2.59 -4.45
CA GLN A 88 -4.15 -3.34 -5.70
C GLN A 88 -4.24 -4.86 -5.44
N GLU A 89 -3.37 -5.39 -4.58
CA GLU A 89 -3.42 -6.81 -4.19
C GLU A 89 -4.72 -7.17 -3.47
N ALA A 90 -5.19 -6.31 -2.57
CA ALA A 90 -6.46 -6.49 -1.87
C ALA A 90 -7.66 -6.45 -2.83
N LEU A 91 -7.64 -5.52 -3.79
CA LEU A 91 -8.68 -5.41 -4.82
C LEU A 91 -8.75 -6.68 -5.68
N GLU A 92 -7.60 -7.24 -6.08
CA GLU A 92 -7.58 -8.44 -6.89
C GLU A 92 -8.09 -9.66 -6.11
N LYS A 93 -7.71 -9.80 -4.83
CA LYS A 93 -8.29 -10.84 -3.95
C LYS A 93 -9.80 -10.71 -3.84
N TRP A 94 -10.30 -9.48 -3.64
CA TRP A 94 -11.74 -9.23 -3.57
C TRP A 94 -12.44 -9.55 -4.89
N ARG A 95 -11.83 -9.22 -6.03
CA ARG A 95 -12.35 -9.55 -7.36
C ARG A 95 -12.46 -11.06 -7.59
N LEU A 96 -11.45 -11.82 -7.18
CA LEU A 96 -11.45 -13.28 -7.27
C LEU A 96 -12.54 -13.89 -6.39
N GLU A 97 -12.68 -13.41 -5.16
CA GLU A 97 -13.73 -13.89 -4.26
C GLU A 97 -15.13 -13.55 -4.77
N ASN A 98 -15.33 -12.36 -5.33
CA ASN A 98 -16.60 -11.98 -5.94
C ASN A 98 -16.95 -12.86 -7.15
N LYS A 99 -15.98 -13.21 -7.99
CA LYS A 99 -16.20 -14.21 -9.07
C LYS A 99 -16.63 -15.56 -8.50
N ARG A 100 -15.96 -16.04 -7.44
CA ARG A 100 -16.29 -17.31 -6.78
C ARG A 100 -17.72 -17.30 -6.23
N LEU A 101 -18.11 -16.22 -5.55
CA LEU A 101 -19.46 -16.05 -5.00
C LEU A 101 -20.51 -15.97 -6.10
N ASN A 102 -20.25 -15.30 -7.21
CA ASN A 102 -21.17 -15.28 -8.35
C ASN A 102 -21.38 -16.68 -8.96
N HIS A 103 -20.33 -17.49 -9.05
CA HIS A 103 -20.48 -18.89 -9.49
C HIS A 103 -21.36 -19.70 -8.54
N ILE A 104 -21.16 -19.56 -7.22
CA ILE A 104 -21.99 -20.22 -6.21
C ILE A 104 -23.45 -19.75 -6.31
N LEU A 105 -23.68 -18.45 -6.49
CA LEU A 105 -25.02 -17.89 -6.61
C LEU A 105 -25.75 -18.41 -7.85
N LEU A 106 -25.06 -18.51 -8.99
CA LEU A 106 -25.62 -19.09 -10.21
C LEU A 106 -26.00 -20.57 -10.00
N ALA A 107 -25.12 -21.37 -9.40
CA ALA A 107 -25.42 -22.76 -9.07
C ALA A 107 -26.62 -22.88 -8.11
N ALA A 108 -26.74 -21.97 -7.14
CA ALA A 108 -27.90 -21.93 -6.24
C ALA A 108 -29.21 -21.62 -6.99
N TYR A 109 -29.20 -20.70 -7.95
CA TYR A 109 -30.38 -20.43 -8.80
C TYR A 109 -30.78 -21.64 -9.64
N ASP A 110 -29.83 -22.33 -10.27
CA ASP A 110 -30.10 -23.55 -11.05
C ASP A 110 -30.73 -24.65 -10.17
N ASN A 111 -30.28 -24.76 -8.91
CA ASN A 111 -30.84 -25.69 -7.94
C ASN A 111 -32.28 -25.33 -7.56
N ILE A 112 -32.61 -24.03 -7.37
CA ILE A 112 -33.98 -23.58 -7.07
C ILE A 112 -34.95 -23.97 -8.20
N ASP A 113 -34.56 -23.75 -9.45
CA ASP A 113 -35.40 -24.14 -10.60
C ASP A 113 -35.56 -25.66 -10.70
N THR A 114 -34.54 -26.41 -10.32
CA THR A 114 -34.61 -27.87 -10.25
C THR A 114 -35.54 -28.34 -9.13
N TYR A 115 -35.51 -27.70 -7.95
CA TYR A 115 -36.45 -27.98 -6.86
C TYR A 115 -37.89 -27.68 -7.24
N ARG A 116 -38.16 -26.57 -7.94
CA ARG A 116 -39.50 -26.26 -8.46
C ARG A 116 -40.01 -27.34 -9.41
N LYS A 117 -39.14 -27.87 -10.29
CA LYS A 117 -39.51 -28.99 -11.17
C LYS A 117 -39.85 -30.25 -10.38
N ILE A 118 -39.09 -30.56 -9.33
CA ILE A 118 -39.38 -31.69 -8.44
C ILE A 118 -40.76 -31.51 -7.79
N GLU A 119 -41.06 -30.33 -7.25
CA GLU A 119 -42.36 -30.04 -6.62
C GLU A 119 -43.54 -30.23 -7.59
N ILE A 120 -43.41 -29.78 -8.84
CA ILE A 120 -44.41 -29.99 -9.89
C ILE A 120 -44.60 -31.49 -10.17
N LEU A 121 -43.51 -32.25 -10.31
CA LEU A 121 -43.57 -33.69 -10.55
C LEU A 121 -44.19 -34.45 -9.36
N GLU A 122 -43.88 -34.03 -8.13
CA GLU A 122 -44.49 -34.59 -6.91
C GLU A 122 -46.01 -34.32 -6.86
N SER A 123 -46.44 -33.11 -7.25
CA SER A 123 -47.85 -32.78 -7.37
C SER A 123 -48.56 -33.62 -8.44
N GLN A 124 -47.96 -33.80 -9.62
CA GLN A 124 -48.48 -34.68 -10.68
C GLN A 124 -48.61 -36.12 -10.20
N LYS A 125 -47.57 -36.65 -9.54
CA LYS A 125 -47.57 -37.99 -8.94
C LYS A 125 -48.70 -38.14 -7.92
N SER A 126 -48.91 -37.15 -7.04
CA SER A 126 -49.99 -37.15 -6.06
C SER A 126 -51.38 -37.17 -6.71
N ASN A 127 -51.59 -36.40 -7.78
CA ASN A 127 -52.84 -36.40 -8.53
C ASN A 127 -53.12 -37.74 -9.20
N ILE A 128 -52.09 -38.37 -9.79
CA ILE A 128 -52.23 -39.73 -10.35
C ILE A 128 -52.58 -40.75 -9.26
N PHE A 129 -52.00 -40.65 -8.07
CA PHE A 129 -52.39 -41.50 -6.95
C PHE A 129 -53.85 -41.32 -6.54
N LYS A 130 -54.38 -40.09 -6.55
CA LYS A 130 -55.80 -39.85 -6.30
C LYS A 130 -56.68 -40.52 -7.37
N GLN A 131 -56.32 -40.39 -8.65
CA GLN A 131 -57.02 -41.05 -9.76
C GLN A 131 -57.01 -42.58 -9.63
N ILE A 132 -55.87 -43.18 -9.22
CA ILE A 132 -55.78 -44.61 -8.93
C ILE A 132 -56.76 -45.00 -7.81
N ASN A 133 -56.81 -44.23 -6.73
CA ASN A 133 -57.71 -44.50 -5.61
C ASN A 133 -59.18 -44.38 -6.01
N GLU A 134 -59.54 -43.36 -6.80
CA GLU A 134 -60.89 -43.19 -7.36
C GLU A 134 -61.28 -44.40 -8.22
N LEU A 135 -60.42 -44.81 -9.16
CA LEU A 135 -60.64 -45.99 -10.01
C LEU A 135 -60.76 -47.28 -9.20
N LEU A 136 -59.99 -47.43 -8.12
CA LEU A 136 -60.11 -48.57 -7.21
C LEU A 136 -61.48 -48.57 -6.50
N THR A 137 -61.93 -47.42 -6.01
CA THR A 137 -63.23 -47.32 -5.31
C THR A 137 -64.43 -47.55 -6.24
N LEU A 138 -64.37 -47.05 -7.48
CA LEU A 138 -65.43 -47.22 -8.48
C LEU A 138 -65.45 -48.64 -9.05
N GLY A 139 -64.28 -49.21 -9.36
CA GLY A 139 -64.16 -50.54 -9.95
C GLY A 139 -64.37 -51.72 -8.98
N LEU A 140 -64.28 -51.50 -7.66
CA LEU A 140 -64.54 -52.53 -6.65
C LEU A 140 -66.01 -52.61 -6.22
N ASN A 141 -66.79 -51.53 -6.40
CA ASN A 141 -68.22 -51.51 -6.04
C ASN A 141 -69.13 -52.17 -7.10
N GLU A 142 -68.67 -52.29 -8.35
CA GLU A 142 -69.39 -52.98 -9.42
C GLU A 142 -68.65 -54.26 -9.81
N ASN A 143 -69.21 -55.41 -9.44
CA ASN A 143 -68.84 -56.78 -9.84
C ASN A 143 -67.44 -56.94 -10.51
N PRO A 144 -66.41 -57.42 -9.80
CA PRO A 144 -65.01 -57.45 -10.27
C PRO A 144 -64.74 -58.31 -11.51
N ALA A 145 -65.72 -59.10 -11.97
CA ALA A 145 -65.64 -59.89 -13.21
C ALA A 145 -66.15 -59.15 -14.47
N GLY A 146 -66.77 -57.98 -14.33
CA GLY A 146 -67.32 -57.20 -15.43
C GLY A 146 -66.25 -56.53 -16.31
N GLU A 147 -66.60 -56.19 -17.56
CA GLU A 147 -65.68 -55.50 -18.48
C GLU A 147 -65.23 -54.13 -17.94
N ILE A 148 -66.07 -53.45 -17.16
CA ILE A 148 -65.76 -52.19 -16.46
C ILE A 148 -64.62 -52.38 -15.45
N ALA A 149 -64.62 -53.49 -14.70
CA ALA A 149 -63.57 -53.82 -13.75
C ALA A 149 -62.24 -54.13 -14.48
N LYS A 150 -62.28 -54.89 -15.59
CA LYS A 150 -61.09 -55.16 -16.42
C LYS A 150 -60.48 -53.89 -17.01
N SER A 151 -61.31 -52.98 -17.53
CA SER A 151 -60.86 -51.67 -18.05
C SER A 151 -60.21 -50.82 -16.96
N SER A 152 -60.79 -50.81 -15.75
CA SER A 152 -60.26 -50.06 -14.61
C SER A 152 -58.92 -50.63 -14.12
N ILE A 153 -58.75 -51.96 -14.10
CA ILE A 153 -57.49 -52.63 -13.76
C ILE A 153 -56.38 -52.26 -14.75
N LEU A 154 -56.66 -52.25 -16.06
CA LEU A 154 -55.71 -51.84 -17.09
C LEU A 154 -55.28 -50.38 -16.90
N LYS A 155 -56.25 -49.47 -16.69
CA LYS A 155 -55.95 -48.06 -16.41
C LYS A 155 -55.11 -47.89 -15.15
N ILE A 156 -55.41 -48.60 -14.07
CA ILE A 156 -54.60 -48.56 -12.83
C ILE A 156 -53.17 -49.02 -13.10
N ALA A 157 -52.96 -50.07 -13.90
CA ALA A 157 -51.63 -50.53 -14.27
C ALA A 157 -50.84 -49.47 -15.07
N GLU A 158 -51.50 -48.77 -16.00
CA GLU A 158 -50.91 -47.65 -16.74
C GLU A 158 -50.54 -46.47 -15.83
N HIS A 159 -51.44 -46.07 -14.93
CA HIS A 159 -51.17 -44.98 -13.98
C HIS A 159 -50.04 -45.35 -13.01
N LYS A 160 -49.94 -46.61 -12.57
CA LYS A 160 -48.80 -47.11 -11.77
C LYS A 160 -47.47 -47.02 -12.53
N LYS A 161 -47.47 -47.36 -13.82
CA LYS A 161 -46.28 -47.21 -14.68
C LYS A 161 -45.88 -45.74 -14.80
N HIS A 162 -46.84 -44.83 -14.97
CA HIS A 162 -46.58 -43.40 -15.04
C HIS A 162 -46.00 -42.85 -13.72
N VAL A 163 -46.53 -43.27 -12.57
CA VAL A 163 -45.97 -42.94 -11.25
C VAL A 163 -44.52 -43.39 -11.12
N ALA A 164 -44.19 -44.60 -11.57
CA ALA A 164 -42.82 -45.10 -11.52
C ALA A 164 -41.85 -44.24 -12.35
N GLN A 165 -42.28 -43.79 -13.54
CA GLN A 165 -41.50 -42.89 -14.39
C GLN A 165 -41.29 -41.51 -13.74
N LEU A 166 -42.34 -40.93 -13.15
CA LEU A 166 -42.22 -39.66 -12.42
C LEU A 166 -41.27 -39.79 -11.22
N GLN A 167 -41.33 -40.92 -10.50
CA GLN A 167 -40.42 -41.19 -9.38
C GLN A 167 -38.96 -41.26 -9.82
N GLU A 168 -38.67 -41.91 -10.95
CA GLU A 168 -37.33 -41.99 -11.51
C GLU A 168 -36.81 -40.60 -11.92
N GLN A 169 -37.64 -39.79 -12.58
CA GLN A 169 -37.30 -38.41 -12.93
C GLN A 169 -36.99 -37.54 -11.71
N ILE A 170 -37.79 -37.64 -10.65
CA ILE A 170 -37.55 -36.93 -9.38
C ILE A 170 -36.20 -37.35 -8.79
N LEU A 171 -35.92 -38.65 -8.73
CA LEU A 171 -34.65 -39.17 -8.18
C LEU A 171 -33.44 -38.68 -8.98
N ASP A 172 -33.53 -38.65 -10.31
CA ASP A 172 -32.45 -38.15 -11.15
C ASP A 172 -32.21 -36.65 -10.98
N LEU A 173 -33.27 -35.84 -10.84
CA LEU A 173 -33.14 -34.42 -10.53
C LEU A 173 -32.52 -34.20 -9.13
N GLN A 174 -32.91 -34.99 -8.13
CA GLN A 174 -32.31 -34.94 -6.79
C GLN A 174 -30.83 -35.33 -6.79
N ARG A 175 -30.43 -36.31 -7.61
CA ARG A 175 -29.02 -36.67 -7.81
C ARG A 175 -28.23 -35.53 -8.45
N LYS A 176 -28.80 -34.87 -9.47
CA LYS A 176 -28.15 -33.72 -10.12
C LYS A 176 -27.85 -32.60 -9.14
N ILE A 177 -28.79 -32.28 -8.24
CA ILE A 177 -28.57 -31.29 -7.18
C ILE A 177 -27.45 -31.74 -6.23
N ARG A 178 -27.46 -33.01 -5.80
CA ARG A 178 -26.47 -33.53 -4.83
C ARG A 178 -25.04 -33.59 -5.39
N CYS A 179 -24.89 -33.71 -6.70
CA CYS A 179 -23.59 -33.79 -7.37
C CYS A 179 -23.04 -32.43 -7.84
N GLN A 180 -23.75 -31.32 -7.59
CA GLN A 180 -23.21 -29.99 -7.86
C GLN A 180 -22.30 -29.54 -6.69
N PRO A 181 -21.11 -28.97 -7.00
CA PRO A 181 -20.10 -28.60 -6.01
C PRO A 181 -20.47 -27.41 -5.14
#